data_AF-A0A2G8JFH5-F1
#
_entry.id   AF-A0A2G8JFH5-F1
#
_cell.length_a   1.000
_cell.length_b   1.000
_cell.length_c   1.000
_cell.angle_alpha   90.00
_cell.angle_beta   90.00
_cell.angle_gamma   90.00
#
_symmetry.space_group_name_H-M   'P 1'
#
loop_
_entity.id
_entity.type
_entity.pdbx_description
1 polymer ?
#
loop_
_entity_poly.entity_id
_entity_poly.type
_entity_poly.pdbx_seq_one_letter_code
_entity_poly.pdbx_strand_id
1 'polypeptide(L)'
;MDLPMTQAGCTVTDNGCLIQLFTETVNPDMTEVNDWSFPSTDQERIRAAVFLHFWEQGYYLTSGMKFGGDFLIYKGDPLLYHSTFIAVCLPYQKSMSTQMIISYGRLGPIVKKTVLLCSLDDQGNVRSVSLQWSGI
;
A
#
# COMPACT_ATOMS: atom_id res chain seq x y z
N MET A 1 -18.70 -40.83 -25.76
CA MET A 1 -18.70 -39.36 -25.65
C MET A 1 -18.86 -39.08 -24.18
N ASP A 2 -17.75 -38.96 -23.45
CA ASP A 2 -17.80 -38.60 -22.03
C ASP A 2 -16.55 -37.77 -21.74
N LEU A 3 -16.72 -36.45 -21.67
CA LEU A 3 -15.69 -35.54 -21.16
C LEU A 3 -15.74 -35.65 -19.62
N PRO A 4 -14.60 -35.82 -18.93
CA PRO A 4 -14.60 -35.74 -17.48
C PRO A 4 -14.87 -34.29 -17.04
N MET A 5 -15.83 -34.14 -16.14
CA MET A 5 -16.13 -32.90 -15.44
C MET A 5 -14.97 -32.57 -14.48
N THR A 6 -14.09 -31.66 -14.87
CA THR A 6 -13.02 -31.17 -13.99
C THR A 6 -13.61 -30.14 -13.00
N GLN A 7 -13.57 -30.45 -11.70
CA GLN A 7 -13.99 -29.54 -10.64
C GLN A 7 -12.96 -28.41 -10.45
N ALA A 8 -13.42 -27.16 -10.55
CA ALA A 8 -12.62 -25.98 -10.23
C ALA A 8 -12.21 -25.99 -8.74
N GLY A 9 -10.91 -25.98 -8.48
CA GLY A 9 -10.35 -25.95 -7.12
C GLY A 9 -10.69 -24.64 -6.40
N CYS A 10 -11.46 -24.73 -5.31
CA CYS A 10 -11.64 -23.63 -4.36
C CYS A 10 -10.61 -23.75 -3.23
N THR A 11 -9.75 -22.76 -3.06
CA THR A 11 -8.94 -22.63 -1.85
C THR A 11 -9.66 -21.72 -0.86
N VAL A 12 -10.12 -22.28 0.26
CA VAL A 12 -10.72 -21.55 1.37
C VAL A 12 -9.58 -21.00 2.24
N THR A 13 -9.56 -19.69 2.48
CA THR A 13 -8.69 -19.10 3.51
C THR A 13 -9.36 -19.24 4.87
N ASP A 14 -8.58 -19.33 5.96
CA ASP A 14 -9.07 -19.59 7.33
C ASP A 14 -10.11 -18.57 7.85
N ASN A 15 -10.30 -17.45 7.15
CA ASN A 15 -11.30 -16.42 7.45
C ASN A 15 -12.59 -16.54 6.61
N GLY A 16 -12.82 -17.65 5.92
CA GLY A 16 -14.10 -17.97 5.28
C GLY A 16 -14.45 -17.12 4.05
N CYS A 17 -13.50 -16.38 3.48
CA CYS A 17 -13.72 -15.68 2.21
C CYS A 17 -13.44 -16.61 1.03
N LEU A 18 -14.50 -16.99 0.30
CA LEU A 18 -14.39 -17.64 -1.00
C LEU A 18 -14.06 -16.58 -2.05
N ILE A 19 -12.81 -16.52 -2.47
CA ILE A 19 -12.40 -15.80 -3.67
C ILE A 19 -12.31 -16.79 -4.83
N GLN A 20 -13.19 -16.64 -5.81
CA GLN A 20 -13.13 -17.41 -7.04
C GLN A 20 -11.97 -16.87 -7.89
N LEU A 21 -10.85 -17.60 -7.91
CA LEU A 21 -9.72 -17.30 -8.80
C LEU A 21 -10.01 -17.95 -10.16
N PHE A 22 -10.26 -17.14 -11.19
CA PHE A 22 -10.55 -17.60 -12.56
C PHE A 22 -9.30 -18.09 -13.33
N THR A 23 -8.24 -18.49 -12.65
CA THR A 23 -6.96 -18.84 -13.25
C THR A 23 -6.63 -20.32 -13.06
N GLU A 24 -7.42 -21.18 -13.69
CA GLU A 24 -6.93 -22.50 -14.09
C GLU A 24 -6.38 -22.36 -15.52
N THR A 25 -5.06 -22.24 -15.65
CA THR A 25 -4.41 -22.29 -16.97
C THR A 25 -4.09 -23.74 -17.32
N VAL A 26 -4.85 -24.33 -18.23
CA VAL A 26 -4.52 -25.60 -18.89
C VAL A 26 -3.51 -25.31 -20.00
N ASN A 27 -2.22 -25.20 -19.66
CA ASN A 27 -1.17 -25.18 -20.67
C ASN A 27 0.09 -25.91 -20.16
N PRO A 28 0.33 -27.16 -20.59
CA PRO A 28 1.47 -27.96 -20.10
C PRO A 28 2.84 -27.45 -20.57
N ASP A 29 2.89 -26.55 -21.56
CA ASP A 29 4.11 -25.97 -22.14
C ASP A 29 4.42 -24.53 -21.66
N MET A 30 3.71 -24.00 -20.64
CA MET A 30 4.16 -22.77 -19.99
C MET A 30 5.41 -23.07 -19.15
N THR A 31 6.59 -22.80 -19.71
CA THR A 31 7.76 -22.51 -18.87
C THR A 31 7.37 -21.43 -17.88
N GLU A 32 7.58 -21.64 -16.58
CA GLU A 32 7.32 -20.64 -15.54
C GLU A 32 8.07 -19.35 -15.88
N VAL A 33 7.40 -18.38 -16.50
CA VAL A 33 7.94 -17.05 -16.71
C VAL A 33 7.79 -16.31 -15.38
N ASN A 34 8.72 -16.56 -14.46
CA ASN A 34 8.79 -15.85 -13.20
C ASN A 34 9.53 -14.51 -13.41
N ASP A 35 8.90 -13.61 -14.17
CA ASP A 35 9.40 -12.25 -14.45
C ASP A 35 8.96 -11.24 -13.36
N TRP A 36 8.63 -11.72 -12.16
CA TRP A 36 8.23 -10.87 -11.06
C TRP A 36 9.45 -10.25 -10.38
N SER A 37 9.75 -9.00 -10.75
CA SER A 37 10.92 -8.27 -10.25
C SER A 37 10.63 -7.29 -9.10
N PHE A 38 9.42 -7.29 -8.54
CA PHE A 38 9.03 -6.32 -7.51
C PHE A 38 9.46 -6.76 -6.09
N PRO A 39 9.97 -5.86 -5.23
CA PRO A 39 10.29 -4.45 -5.51
C PRO A 39 11.64 -4.29 -6.22
N SER A 40 11.64 -3.52 -7.32
CA SER A 40 12.81 -3.32 -8.17
C SER A 40 13.48 -1.97 -7.93
N THR A 41 12.68 -0.91 -7.77
CA THR A 41 13.16 0.47 -7.59
C THR A 41 13.22 0.86 -6.11
N ASP A 42 14.04 1.87 -5.78
CA ASP A 42 14.12 2.39 -4.41
C ASP A 42 12.76 2.89 -3.90
N GLN A 43 11.98 3.53 -4.77
CA GLN A 43 10.64 3.99 -4.41
C GLN A 43 9.69 2.82 -4.09
N GLU A 44 9.78 1.72 -4.82
CA GLU A 44 9.01 0.50 -4.53
C GLU A 44 9.44 -0.14 -3.22
N ARG A 45 10.76 -0.19 -2.94
CA ARG A 45 11.30 -0.68 -1.66
C ARG A 45 10.80 0.15 -0.48
N ILE A 46 10.81 1.48 -0.60
CA ILE A 46 10.27 2.38 0.43
C ILE A 46 8.78 2.12 0.63
N ARG A 47 7.98 2.07 -0.44
CA ARG A 47 6.54 1.80 -0.35
C ARG A 47 6.23 0.45 0.29
N ALA A 48 6.94 -0.60 -0.10
CA ALA A 48 6.79 -1.93 0.48
C ALA A 48 7.12 -1.94 1.98
N ALA A 49 8.25 -1.33 2.37
CA ALA A 49 8.64 -1.23 3.77
C ALA A 49 7.64 -0.42 4.61
N VAL A 50 7.16 0.72 4.09
CA VAL A 50 6.14 1.54 4.76
C VAL A 50 4.82 0.79 4.90
N PHE A 51 4.39 0.06 3.86
CA PHE A 51 3.20 -0.78 3.92
C PHE A 51 3.33 -1.83 5.03
N LEU A 52 4.42 -2.60 5.01
CA LEU A 52 4.68 -3.65 6.01
C LEU A 52 4.74 -3.07 7.43
N HIS A 53 5.44 -1.95 7.63
CA HIS A 53 5.57 -1.30 8.94
C HIS A 53 4.21 -0.99 9.59
N PHE A 54 3.28 -0.40 8.84
CA PHE A 54 1.96 -0.09 9.38
C PHE A 54 1.05 -1.32 9.45
N TRP A 55 1.17 -2.24 8.49
CA TRP A 55 0.40 -3.48 8.48
C TRP A 55 0.71 -4.36 9.70
N GLU A 56 2.00 -4.54 10.02
CA GLU A 56 2.47 -5.29 11.19
C GLU A 56 2.07 -4.65 12.51
N GLN A 57 1.85 -3.32 12.53
CA GLN A 57 1.31 -2.60 13.67
C GLN A 57 -0.22 -2.68 13.82
N GLY A 58 -0.90 -3.42 12.93
CA GLY A 58 -2.35 -3.61 12.97
C GLY A 58 -3.17 -2.49 12.32
N TYR A 59 -2.52 -1.62 11.52
CA TYR A 59 -3.26 -0.68 10.68
C TYR A 59 -3.68 -1.33 9.36
N TYR A 60 -4.74 -0.80 8.78
CA TYR A 60 -5.17 -1.18 7.43
C TYR A 60 -4.76 -0.11 6.45
N LEU A 61 -4.38 -0.52 5.23
CA LEU A 61 -3.93 0.39 4.18
C LEU A 61 -4.72 0.19 2.89
N THR A 62 -5.03 1.30 2.22
CA THR A 62 -5.55 1.31 0.84
C THR A 62 -4.78 2.32 0.00
N SER A 63 -5.04 2.38 -1.31
CA SER A 63 -4.38 3.35 -2.20
C SER A 63 -4.65 4.81 -1.79
N GLY A 64 -3.59 5.58 -1.64
CA GLY A 64 -3.62 7.02 -1.32
C GLY A 64 -3.75 7.95 -2.52
N MET A 65 -3.72 7.43 -3.74
CA MET A 65 -3.49 8.22 -4.96
C MET A 65 -4.52 9.35 -5.15
N LYS A 66 -5.79 9.11 -4.81
CA LYS A 66 -6.86 10.12 -4.89
C LYS A 66 -6.63 11.33 -3.97
N PHE A 67 -5.86 11.15 -2.90
CA PHE A 67 -5.60 12.16 -1.87
C PHE A 67 -4.16 12.72 -1.94
N GLY A 68 -3.44 12.43 -3.02
CA GLY A 68 -2.07 12.93 -3.23
C GLY A 68 -1.01 12.22 -2.39
N GLY A 69 -1.29 11.03 -1.86
CA GLY A 69 -0.32 10.17 -1.18
C GLY A 69 -0.20 8.79 -1.81
N ASP A 70 0.68 7.97 -1.25
CA ASP A 70 0.86 6.58 -1.67
C ASP A 70 -0.16 5.67 -0.98
N PHE A 71 -0.43 5.90 0.32
CA PHE A 71 -1.37 5.09 1.09
C PHE A 71 -2.33 5.94 1.93
N LEU A 72 -3.53 5.40 2.13
CA LEU A 72 -4.41 5.81 3.22
C LEU A 72 -4.26 4.82 4.37
N ILE A 73 -4.10 5.32 5.59
CA ILE A 73 -3.93 4.49 6.79
C ILE A 73 -5.17 4.61 7.66
N TYR A 74 -5.69 3.47 8.08
CA TYR A 74 -6.90 3.29 8.88
C TYR A 74 -6.53 2.60 10.19
N LYS A 75 -7.14 3.03 11.29
CA LYS A 75 -6.98 2.42 12.62
C LYS A 75 -7.72 1.08 12.78
N GLY A 76 -8.47 0.66 11.75
CA GLY A 76 -9.32 -0.53 11.72
C GLY A 76 -9.80 -0.78 10.30
N ASP A 77 -10.71 -1.75 10.13
CA ASP A 77 -11.22 -2.17 8.82
C ASP A 77 -11.68 -0.97 7.96
N PRO A 78 -11.15 -0.79 6.73
CA PRO A 78 -11.54 0.31 5.83
C PRO A 78 -13.03 0.36 5.49
N LEU A 79 -13.78 -0.74 5.67
CA LEU A 79 -15.24 -0.77 5.50
C LEU A 79 -15.98 -0.09 6.66
N LEU A 80 -15.38 -0.04 7.84
CA LEU A 80 -15.99 0.48 9.08
C LEU A 80 -15.37 1.81 9.53
N TYR A 81 -14.13 2.08 9.14
CA TYR A 81 -13.36 3.25 9.60
C TYR A 81 -13.03 4.20 8.45
N HIS A 82 -12.97 5.50 8.76
CA HIS A 82 -12.37 6.48 7.88
C HIS A 82 -10.85 6.50 8.06
N SER A 83 -10.11 6.67 6.96
CA SER A 83 -8.65 6.83 7.05
C SER A 83 -8.29 8.06 7.88
N THR A 84 -7.31 7.88 8.77
CA THR A 84 -6.80 8.94 9.65
C THR A 84 -5.62 9.66 9.01
N PHE A 85 -4.79 8.91 8.27
CA PHE A 85 -3.55 9.43 7.69
C PHE A 85 -3.50 9.27 6.17
N ILE A 86 -2.76 10.18 5.54
CA ILE A 86 -2.27 10.06 4.16
C ILE A 86 -0.77 9.87 4.25
N ALA A 87 -0.25 8.71 3.87
CA ALA A 87 1.17 8.44 3.85
C ALA A 87 1.77 8.81 2.48
N VAL A 88 2.87 9.55 2.51
CA VAL A 88 3.68 9.91 1.34
C VAL A 88 5.07 9.31 1.53
N CYS A 89 5.46 8.43 0.63
CA CYS A 89 6.73 7.71 0.66
C CYS A 89 7.81 8.53 -0.07
N LEU A 90 8.86 8.94 0.65
CA LEU A 90 9.94 9.77 0.15
C LEU A 90 11.30 9.15 0.47
N PRO A 91 12.34 9.34 -0.37
CA PRO A 91 13.70 8.95 -0.01
C PRO A 91 14.20 9.75 1.21
N TYR A 92 14.92 9.09 2.12
CA TYR A 92 15.28 9.66 3.43
C TYR A 92 16.18 10.89 3.36
N GLN A 93 17.22 10.89 2.52
CA GLN A 93 18.13 12.04 2.35
C GLN A 93 17.70 13.01 1.23
N LYS A 94 16.45 12.94 0.75
CA LYS A 94 16.00 13.85 -0.31
C LYS A 94 15.77 15.25 0.26
N SER A 95 16.51 16.24 -0.24
CA SER A 95 16.21 17.64 0.06
C SER A 95 14.80 17.99 -0.44
N MET A 96 13.95 18.51 0.45
CA MET A 96 12.62 18.99 0.10
C MET A 96 12.64 20.49 -0.17
N SER A 97 12.07 20.92 -1.29
CA SER A 97 11.83 22.33 -1.54
C SER A 97 10.69 22.85 -0.66
N THR A 98 10.71 24.15 -0.37
CA THR A 98 9.61 24.80 0.38
C THR A 98 8.25 24.60 -0.31
N GLN A 99 8.23 24.59 -1.65
CA GLN A 99 7.02 24.34 -2.43
C GLN A 99 6.45 22.93 -2.19
N MET A 100 7.31 21.91 -2.08
CA MET A 100 6.89 20.54 -1.77
C MET A 100 6.28 20.47 -0.37
N ILE A 101 6.93 21.08 0.62
CA ILE A 101 6.42 21.12 2.00
C ILE A 101 5.06 21.81 2.05
N ILE A 102 4.90 22.96 1.38
CA ILE A 102 3.60 23.66 1.28
C ILE A 102 2.55 22.77 0.59
N SER A 103 2.92 22.08 -0.48
CA SER A 103 2.02 21.21 -1.23
C SER A 103 1.50 20.06 -0.37
N TYR A 104 2.40 19.35 0.34
CA TYR A 104 2.00 18.30 1.27
C TYR A 104 1.19 18.85 2.45
N GLY A 105 1.55 20.02 2.98
CA GLY A 105 0.81 20.67 4.07
C GLY A 105 -0.65 21.00 3.70
N ARG A 106 -0.93 21.24 2.41
CA ARG A 106 -2.29 21.50 1.92
C ARG A 106 -3.15 20.25 1.76
N LEU A 107 -2.55 19.06 1.55
CA LEU A 107 -3.30 17.82 1.28
C LEU A 107 -4.20 17.44 2.46
N GLY A 108 -3.65 17.46 3.68
CA GLY A 108 -4.31 16.95 4.87
C GLY A 108 -5.55 17.73 5.31
N PRO A 109 -5.44 19.06 5.56
CA PRO A 109 -6.52 19.86 6.12
C PRO A 109 -7.79 19.85 5.27
N ILE A 110 -7.67 19.83 3.93
CA ILE A 110 -8.80 19.86 3.00
C ILE A 110 -9.72 18.64 3.20
N VAL A 111 -9.15 17.48 3.55
CA VAL A 111 -9.89 16.22 3.70
C VAL A 111 -9.93 15.72 5.15
N LYS A 112 -9.56 16.58 6.12
CA LYS A 112 -9.50 16.29 7.56
C LYS A 112 -8.65 15.05 7.89
N LYS A 113 -7.48 14.94 7.26
CA LYS A 113 -6.49 13.85 7.50
C LYS A 113 -5.13 14.44 7.86
N THR A 114 -4.32 13.69 8.58
CA THR A 114 -2.93 14.06 8.86
C THR A 114 -2.01 13.48 7.79
N VAL A 115 -1.13 14.28 7.22
CA VAL A 115 -0.15 13.79 6.25
C VAL A 115 1.06 13.25 7.00
N LEU A 116 1.49 12.04 6.66
CA LEU A 116 2.71 11.42 7.14
C LEU A 116 3.72 11.38 6.00
N LEU A 117 4.88 11.98 6.21
CA LEU A 117 6.04 11.83 5.35
C LEU A 117 6.83 10.61 5.86
N CYS A 118 6.86 9.56 5.07
CA CYS A 118 7.44 8.27 5.43
C CYS A 118 8.67 8.00 4.58
N SER A 119 9.75 7.55 5.22
CA SER A 119 11.01 7.24 4.57
C SER A 119 11.66 6.01 5.18
N LEU A 120 12.48 5.32 4.41
CA LEU A 120 13.34 4.24 4.90
C LEU A 120 14.72 4.83 5.22
N ASP A 121 15.14 4.78 6.48
CA ASP A 121 16.48 5.28 6.88
C ASP A 121 17.60 4.33 6.42
N ASP A 122 18.85 4.77 6.55
CA ASP A 122 20.04 4.00 6.13
C ASP A 122 20.21 2.68 6.90
N GLN A 123 19.50 2.51 8.01
CA GLN A 123 19.50 1.29 8.83
C GLN A 123 18.36 0.34 8.45
N GLY A 124 17.53 0.71 7.46
CA GLY A 124 16.38 -0.08 7.02
C GLY A 124 15.14 0.10 7.90
N ASN A 125 15.08 1.13 8.76
CA ASN A 125 13.91 1.41 9.59
C ASN A 125 13.01 2.45 8.93
N VAL A 126 11.69 2.25 9.07
CA VAL A 126 10.72 3.26 8.62
C VAL A 126 10.69 4.41 9.62
N ARG A 127 10.89 5.64 9.10
CA ARG A 127 10.75 6.90 9.82
C ARG A 127 9.55 7.65 9.28
N SER A 128 8.71 8.14 10.18
CA SER A 128 7.52 8.91 9.81
C SER A 128 7.49 10.24 10.56
N VAL A 129 7.22 11.32 9.83
CA VAL A 129 7.00 12.65 10.39
C VAL A 129 5.62 13.14 9.98
N SER A 130 4.82 13.59 10.95
CA SER A 130 3.51 14.18 10.66
C SER A 130 3.65 15.65 10.25
N LEU A 131 2.97 16.03 9.18
CA LEU A 131 2.86 17.42 8.74
C LEU A 131 1.44 17.92 9.00
N GLN A 132 1.34 19.01 9.76
CA GLN A 132 0.08 19.69 10.07
C GLN A 132 0.21 21.18 9.79
N TRP A 133 -0.77 21.74 9.08
CA TRP A 133 -0.85 23.17 8.85
C TRP A 133 -1.47 23.86 10.07
N SER A 134 -0.71 24.71 10.75
CA SER A 134 -1.21 25.57 11.83
C SER A 134 -1.54 26.95 11.24
N GLY A 135 -2.82 27.26 11.05
CA GLY A 135 -3.22 28.53 10.44
C GLY A 135 -4.72 28.70 10.17
N ILE A 136 -5.57 27.97 10.89
CA ILE A 136 -7.01 28.23 11.02
C ILE A 136 -7.32 28.30 12.51
#